data_AF-A0A024FBV3-F1
#
_entry.id   AF-A0A024FBV3-F1
#
_cell.length_a   1.000
_cell.length_b   1.000
_cell.length_c   1.000
_cell.angle_alpha   90.00
_cell.angle_beta   90.00
_cell.angle_gamma   90.00
#
_symmetry.space_group_name_H-M   'P 1'
#
loop_
_entity.id
_entity.type
_entity.pdbx_description
1 polymer ?
#
loop_
_entity_poly.entity_id
_entity_poly.type
_entity_poly.pdbx_seq_one_letter_code
_entity_poly.pdbx_strand_id
1 'polypeptide(L)'
;MKKKKIKLFLKIFFILLLIQFVIAIADILLHNANSSLSSITSTVISIISLPLSMVNKNLPFYAGEGIIVTLLFWTLNLVIQTLMIFAVFRIMKRLK
;
A
#
# COMPACT_ATOMS: atom_id res chain seq x y z
N MET A 1 24.37 -14.28 0.17
CA MET A 1 23.24 -13.93 -0.75
C MET A 1 21.89 -13.66 -0.06
N LYS A 2 21.48 -14.40 0.98
CA LYS A 2 20.17 -14.21 1.66
C LYS A 2 19.98 -12.81 2.27
N LYS A 3 21.02 -12.26 2.93
CA LYS A 3 21.00 -10.91 3.54
C LYS A 3 20.69 -9.78 2.53
N LYS A 4 21.22 -9.84 1.30
CA LYS A 4 20.96 -8.82 0.26
C LYS A 4 19.50 -8.83 -0.23
N LYS A 5 18.87 -10.01 -0.30
CA LYS A 5 17.45 -10.16 -0.71
C LYS A 5 16.49 -9.59 0.33
N ILE A 6 16.73 -9.91 1.60
CA ILE A 6 15.94 -9.36 2.72
C ILE A 6 16.10 -7.84 2.80
N LYS A 7 17.34 -7.32 2.64
CA LYS A 7 17.58 -5.86 2.63
C LYS A 7 16.81 -5.16 1.50
N LEU A 8 16.74 -5.74 0.32
CA LEU A 8 15.95 -5.20 -0.79
C LEU A 8 14.45 -5.22 -0.49
N PHE A 9 13.94 -6.34 0.02
CA PHE A 9 12.53 -6.47 0.42
C PHE A 9 12.15 -5.42 1.46
N LEU A 10 12.93 -5.28 2.54
CA LEU A 10 12.70 -4.26 3.56
C LEU A 10 12.78 -2.85 3.00
N LYS A 11 13.72 -2.57 2.09
CA LYS A 11 13.81 -1.26 1.43
C LYS A 11 12.54 -0.93 0.66
N ILE A 12 12.01 -1.88 -0.12
CA ILE A 12 10.74 -1.70 -0.85
C ILE A 12 9.60 -1.48 0.14
N PHE A 13 9.51 -2.32 1.18
CA PHE A 13 8.48 -2.23 2.21
C PHE A 13 8.45 -0.85 2.88
N PHE A 14 9.59 -0.34 3.35
CA PHE A 14 9.66 0.95 4.03
C PHE A 14 9.35 2.13 3.10
N ILE A 15 9.76 2.05 1.82
CA ILE A 15 9.41 3.07 0.83
C ILE A 15 7.89 3.12 0.63
N LEU A 16 7.26 1.95 0.42
CA LEU A 16 5.81 1.87 0.27
C LEU A 16 5.08 2.35 1.52
N LEU A 17 5.55 1.94 2.71
CA LEU A 17 4.98 2.37 3.98
C LEU A 17 4.97 3.89 4.10
N LEU A 18 6.09 4.55 3.80
CA LEU A 18 6.20 6.00 3.91
C LEU A 18 5.31 6.71 2.90
N ILE A 19 5.28 6.23 1.64
CA ILE A 19 4.41 6.80 0.60
C ILE A 19 2.93 6.67 0.99
N GLN A 20 2.49 5.48 1.40
CA GLN A 20 1.10 5.24 1.78
C GLN A 20 0.69 6.05 3.01
N PHE A 21 1.59 6.17 3.99
CA PHE A 21 1.33 6.96 5.19
C PHE A 21 1.12 8.44 4.87
N VAL A 22 1.97 9.03 4.03
CA VAL A 22 1.82 10.42 3.58
C VAL A 22 0.51 10.63 2.83
N ILE A 23 0.16 9.71 1.91
CA ILE A 23 -1.08 9.80 1.14
C ILE A 23 -2.31 9.69 2.04
N ALA A 24 -2.31 8.78 3.01
CA ALA A 24 -3.42 8.63 3.96
C ALA A 24 -3.62 9.88 4.82
N ILE A 25 -2.54 10.49 5.32
CA ILE A 25 -2.62 11.75 6.06
C ILE A 25 -3.12 12.88 5.16
N ALA A 26 -2.58 12.99 3.94
CA ALA A 26 -2.99 14.01 2.99
C ALA A 26 -4.48 13.91 2.68
N ASP A 27 -5.01 12.70 2.48
CA ASP A 27 -6.43 12.46 2.22
C ASP A 27 -7.30 12.92 3.39
N ILE A 28 -6.94 12.57 4.63
CA ILE A 28 -7.67 13.01 5.84
C ILE A 28 -7.68 14.54 5.95
N LEU A 29 -6.54 15.19 5.75
CA LEU A 29 -6.45 16.66 5.83
C LEU A 29 -7.24 17.36 4.73
N LEU A 30 -7.16 16.86 3.49
CA LEU A 30 -7.87 17.43 2.34
C LEU A 30 -9.38 17.20 2.41
N HIS A 31 -9.79 16.04 2.93
CA HIS A 31 -11.19 15.73 3.16
C HIS A 31 -11.80 16.67 4.20
N ASN A 32 -11.12 16.87 5.33
CA ASN A 32 -11.54 17.83 6.35
C ASN A 32 -11.57 19.29 5.85
N ALA A 33 -10.74 19.62 4.86
CA ALA A 33 -10.72 20.94 4.23
C ALA A 33 -11.77 21.11 3.11
N ASN A 34 -12.62 20.11 2.83
CA ASN A 34 -13.56 20.08 1.69
C ASN A 34 -12.88 20.42 0.35
N SER A 35 -11.62 20.01 0.19
CA SER A 35 -10.84 20.30 -1.02
C SER A 35 -11.22 19.35 -2.16
N SER A 36 -11.31 19.87 -3.38
CA SER A 36 -11.47 19.04 -4.59
C SER A 36 -10.33 18.05 -4.79
N LEU A 37 -9.15 18.30 -4.20
CA LEU A 37 -8.01 17.39 -4.20
C LEU A 37 -8.29 16.10 -3.41
N SER A 38 -9.28 16.08 -2.50
CA SER A 38 -9.71 14.87 -1.80
C SER A 38 -10.11 13.76 -2.77
N SER A 39 -10.74 14.11 -3.91
CA SER A 39 -11.11 13.12 -4.93
C SER A 39 -9.88 12.40 -5.55
N ILE A 40 -8.78 13.14 -5.72
CA ILE A 40 -7.52 12.62 -6.27
C ILE A 40 -6.87 11.70 -5.25
N THR A 41 -6.73 12.15 -3.99
CA THR A 41 -6.13 11.32 -2.94
C THR A 41 -6.92 10.06 -2.66
N SER A 42 -8.26 10.14 -2.67
CA SER A 42 -9.15 8.98 -2.54
C SER A 42 -8.99 7.99 -3.72
N THR A 43 -8.83 8.49 -4.94
CA THR A 43 -8.54 7.64 -6.12
C THR A 43 -7.19 6.94 -5.98
N VAL A 44 -6.16 7.67 -5.54
CA VAL A 44 -4.83 7.11 -5.30
C VAL A 44 -4.87 6.04 -4.20
N ILE A 45 -5.62 6.28 -3.11
CA ILE A 45 -5.84 5.29 -2.04
C ILE A 45 -6.53 4.04 -2.58
N SER A 46 -7.51 4.19 -3.47
CA SER A 46 -8.18 3.06 -4.13
C SER A 46 -7.22 2.24 -4.99
N ILE A 47 -6.34 2.88 -5.75
CA ILE A 47 -5.30 2.17 -6.52
C ILE A 47 -4.34 1.43 -5.59
N ILE A 48 -3.93 2.08 -4.49
CA ILE A 48 -3.08 1.48 -3.46
C ILE A 48 -3.80 0.32 -2.77
N SER A 49 -5.13 0.30 -2.68
CA SER A 49 -5.87 -0.81 -2.05
C SER A 49 -6.10 -2.00 -2.97
N LEU A 50 -5.86 -1.85 -4.29
CA LEU A 50 -6.05 -2.91 -5.29
C LEU A 50 -5.42 -4.27 -4.90
N PRO A 51 -4.18 -4.32 -4.40
CA PRO A 51 -3.53 -5.57 -4.02
C PRO A 51 -4.34 -6.41 -3.03
N LEU A 52 -4.93 -5.76 -2.03
CA LEU A 52 -5.77 -6.44 -1.06
C LEU A 52 -7.19 -6.70 -1.60
N SER A 53 -7.75 -5.76 -2.37
CA SER A 53 -9.08 -5.93 -2.96
C SER A 53 -9.13 -7.01 -4.06
N MET A 54 -7.98 -7.33 -4.67
CA MET A 54 -7.80 -8.50 -5.53
C MET A 54 -7.93 -9.82 -4.78
N VAL A 55 -7.58 -9.85 -3.48
CA VAL A 55 -7.77 -11.03 -2.62
C VAL A 55 -9.22 -11.14 -2.19
N ASN A 56 -9.83 -10.03 -1.77
CA ASN A 56 -11.25 -9.95 -1.47
C ASN A 56 -11.77 -8.51 -1.62
N LYS A 57 -12.78 -8.30 -2.48
CA LYS A 57 -13.38 -6.98 -2.75
C LYS A 57 -13.98 -6.31 -1.52
N ASN A 58 -14.39 -7.10 -0.52
CA ASN A 58 -14.99 -6.62 0.72
C ASN A 58 -13.94 -6.22 1.77
N LEU A 59 -12.64 -6.33 1.47
CA LEU A 59 -11.54 -6.00 2.39
C LEU A 59 -10.69 -4.81 1.90
N PRO A 60 -11.25 -3.62 1.59
CA PRO A 60 -10.41 -2.45 1.42
C PRO A 60 -9.72 -2.13 2.76
N PHE A 61 -8.45 -1.70 2.75
CA PHE A 61 -7.74 -1.41 3.99
C PHE A 61 -8.29 -0.21 4.77
N TYR A 62 -9.18 0.56 4.16
CA TYR A 62 -9.95 1.65 4.75
C TYR A 62 -11.39 1.24 5.13
N ALA A 63 -11.72 -0.07 5.15
CA ALA A 63 -13.00 -0.55 5.64
C ALA A 63 -13.24 -0.01 7.06
N GLY A 64 -14.39 0.64 7.27
CA GLY A 64 -14.76 1.36 8.49
C GLY A 64 -14.99 0.47 9.73
N GLU A 65 -14.34 -0.69 9.79
CA GLU A 65 -14.47 -1.71 10.85
C GLU A 65 -13.63 -1.38 12.10
N GLY A 66 -13.10 -0.16 12.18
CA GLY A 66 -12.34 0.38 13.31
C GLY A 66 -10.82 0.39 13.09
N ILE A 67 -10.12 1.25 13.85
CA ILE A 67 -8.69 1.59 13.66
C ILE A 67 -7.78 0.35 13.66
N ILE A 68 -8.05 -0.63 14.51
CA ILE A 68 -7.22 -1.84 14.60
C ILE A 68 -7.34 -2.68 13.32
N VAL A 69 -8.56 -2.85 12.81
CA VAL A 69 -8.84 -3.61 11.59
C VAL A 69 -8.26 -2.89 10.37
N THR A 70 -8.44 -1.57 10.28
CA THR A 70 -7.83 -0.72 9.26
C THR A 70 -6.30 -0.88 9.24
N LEU A 71 -5.63 -0.84 10.39
CA LEU A 71 -4.17 -1.02 10.48
C LEU A 71 -3.72 -2.43 10.07
N LEU A 72 -4.48 -3.46 10.43
CA LEU A 72 -4.21 -4.84 10.03
C LEU A 72 -4.31 -5.01 8.51
N PHE A 73 -5.40 -4.54 7.91
CA PHE A 73 -5.57 -4.60 6.46
C PHE A 73 -4.56 -3.72 5.73
N TRP A 74 -4.20 -2.57 6.28
CA TRP A 74 -3.16 -1.71 5.71
C TRP A 74 -1.81 -2.40 5.69
N THR A 75 -1.44 -3.04 6.81
CA THR A 75 -0.20 -3.83 6.92
C THR A 75 -0.21 -5.02 5.94
N LEU A 76 -1.33 -5.74 5.86
CA LEU A 76 -1.50 -6.85 4.94
C LEU A 76 -1.37 -6.41 3.47
N ASN A 77 -2.00 -5.29 3.12
CA ASN A 77 -1.91 -4.68 1.80
C ASN A 77 -0.46 -4.29 1.45
N LEU A 78 0.27 -3.67 2.39
CA LEU A 78 1.70 -3.35 2.24
C LEU A 78 2.56 -4.58 2.01
N VAL A 79 2.31 -5.67 2.74
CA VAL A 79 3.04 -6.93 2.58
C VAL A 79 2.79 -7.53 1.19
N ILE A 80 1.52 -7.60 0.77
CA ILE A 80 1.14 -8.12 -0.55
C ILE A 80 1.78 -7.28 -1.67
N GLN A 81 1.74 -5.95 -1.58
CA GLN A 81 2.42 -5.06 -2.53
C GLN A 81 3.92 -5.31 -2.60
N THR A 82 4.57 -5.41 -1.44
CA THR A 82 6.01 -5.64 -1.37
C THR A 82 6.37 -6.97 -2.01
N LEU A 83 5.57 -8.01 -1.77
CA LEU A 83 5.73 -9.32 -2.41
C LEU A 83 5.58 -9.24 -3.93
N MET A 84 4.57 -8.55 -4.44
CA MET A 84 4.38 -8.37 -5.88
C MET A 84 5.55 -7.64 -6.54
N ILE A 85 5.98 -6.50 -6.01
CA ILE A 85 7.10 -5.73 -6.56
C ILE A 85 8.39 -6.56 -6.50
N PHE A 86 8.63 -7.26 -5.38
CA PHE A 86 9.80 -8.11 -5.23
C PHE A 86 9.79 -9.30 -6.22
N ALA A 87 8.62 -9.90 -6.47
CA ALA A 87 8.44 -10.97 -7.45
C ALA A 87 8.73 -10.48 -8.87
N VAL A 88 8.15 -9.34 -9.27
CA VAL A 88 8.40 -8.69 -10.57
C VAL A 88 9.89 -8.40 -10.74
N PHE A 89 10.53 -7.78 -9.75
CA PHE A 89 11.97 -7.49 -9.78
C PHE A 89 12.80 -8.76 -9.97
N ARG A 90 12.43 -9.85 -9.29
CA ARG A 90 13.12 -11.14 -9.39
C ARG A 90 12.95 -11.79 -10.77
N ILE A 91 11.76 -11.70 -11.36
CA ILE A 91 11.48 -12.22 -12.71
C ILE A 91 12.26 -11.42 -13.75
N MET A 92 12.20 -10.09 -13.69
CA MET A 92 12.93 -9.21 -14.62
C MET A 92 14.44 -9.46 -14.58
N LYS A 93 15.00 -9.71 -13.39
CA LYS A 93 16.42 -10.05 -13.25
C LYS A 93 16.80 -11.42 -13.84
N ARG A 94 15.83 -12.32 -14.05
CA ARG A 94 16.08 -13.61 -14.71
C ARG A 94 15.89 -13.56 -16.22
N LEU A 95 15.11 -12.61 -16.71
CA LEU A 95 14.88 -12.38 -18.15
C LEU A 95 15.99 -11.54 -18.79
N LYS A 96 16.76 -10.81 -17.98
CA LYS A 96 17.93 -10.04 -18.39
C LYS A 96 19.20 -10.81 -18.06
#